data_AF-A0A7S4KVA0-F1
#
_entry.id   AF-A0A7S4KVA0-F1
#
_cell.length_a   1.000
_cell.length_b   1.000
_cell.length_c   1.000
_cell.angle_alpha   90.00
_cell.angle_beta   90.00
_cell.angle_gamma   90.00
#
_symmetry.space_group_name_H-M   'P 1'
#
loop_
_entity.id
_entity.type
_entity.pdbx_description
1 polymer ?
#
loop_
_entity_poly.entity_id
_entity_poly.type
_entity_poly.pdbx_seq_one_letter_code
_entity_poly.pdbx_strand_id
1 'polypeptide(L)'
;GEAGVPYVGKAKASIGLPDSGWYVSEGTRDFFTNTVQAKNGKIYDDWQATYAAWKEANPDMATELEDAVADKTMPAEDMLAAIPEMGDEAEATRVSGFKVIQDIAKLVPNYISGSADLHGSTRNY
;
A
#
# COMPACT_ATOMS: atom_id res chain seq x y z
N GLY A 1 8.27 34.90 9.44
CA GLY A 1 8.98 34.19 8.37
C GLY A 1 8.54 34.70 7.01
N GLU A 2 8.85 35.95 6.67
CA GLU A 2 8.39 36.61 5.42
C GLU A 2 9.50 37.33 4.66
N ALA A 3 10.78 37.05 4.98
CA ALA A 3 11.90 37.74 4.33
C ALA A 3 12.01 37.45 2.82
N GLY A 4 11.37 36.40 2.30
CA GLY A 4 11.51 35.95 0.91
C GLY A 4 10.64 36.66 -0.14
N VAL A 5 9.51 37.25 0.26
CA VAL A 5 8.48 37.75 -0.67
C VAL A 5 9.01 38.79 -1.67
N PRO A 6 9.82 39.78 -1.27
CA PRO A 6 10.38 40.77 -2.21
C PRO A 6 11.31 40.19 -3.28
N TYR A 7 11.83 38.97 -3.08
CA TYR A 7 12.78 38.33 -3.98
C TYR A 7 12.13 37.40 -5.02
N VAL A 8 10.85 37.05 -4.86
CA VAL A 8 10.16 36.06 -5.72
C VAL A 8 10.11 36.50 -7.18
N GLY A 9 9.81 37.78 -7.46
CA GLY A 9 9.76 38.30 -8.83
C GLY A 9 11.11 38.23 -9.54
N LYS A 10 12.19 38.65 -8.85
CA LYS A 10 13.56 38.57 -9.40
C LYS A 10 13.99 37.12 -9.66
N ALA A 11 13.66 36.21 -8.74
CA ALA A 11 13.96 34.79 -8.90
C ALA A 11 13.25 34.20 -10.12
N LYS A 12 11.95 34.48 -10.31
CA LYS A 12 11.18 34.03 -11.49
C LYS A 12 11.76 34.57 -12.80
N ALA A 13 12.05 35.87 -12.85
CA ALA A 13 12.68 36.48 -14.00
C ALA A 13 14.06 35.85 -14.33
N SER A 14 14.85 35.49 -13.31
CA SER A 14 16.18 34.87 -13.50
C SER A 14 16.14 33.49 -14.16
N ILE A 15 15.00 32.79 -14.08
CA ILE A 15 14.77 31.49 -14.73
C ILE A 15 13.82 31.60 -15.94
N GLY A 16 13.60 32.82 -16.44
CA GLY A 16 12.81 33.08 -17.65
C GLY A 16 11.29 32.95 -17.48
N LEU A 17 10.78 32.99 -16.24
CA LEU A 17 9.35 32.92 -15.97
C LEU A 17 8.72 34.31 -15.90
N PRO A 18 7.46 34.46 -16.38
CA PRO A 18 6.72 35.71 -16.28
C PRO A 18 6.34 36.03 -14.84
N ASP A 19 6.13 37.32 -14.56
CA ASP A 19 5.66 37.80 -13.26
C ASP A 19 4.12 37.66 -13.11
N SER A 20 3.61 36.45 -13.39
CA SER A 20 2.17 36.13 -13.37
C SER A 20 1.85 35.04 -12.34
N GLY A 21 2.25 35.26 -11.09
CA GLY A 21 1.82 34.41 -9.96
C GLY A 21 2.11 32.91 -10.20
N TRP A 22 1.06 32.10 -10.30
CA TRP A 22 1.10 30.65 -10.51
C TRP A 22 1.14 30.26 -12.00
N TYR A 23 2.11 30.80 -12.73
CA TYR A 23 2.26 30.52 -14.15
C TYR A 23 2.68 29.08 -14.43
N VAL A 24 2.05 28.47 -15.42
CA VAL A 24 2.47 27.18 -15.99
C VAL A 24 2.51 27.36 -17.51
N SER A 25 3.67 27.09 -18.11
CA SER A 25 3.84 27.25 -19.56
C SER A 25 2.99 26.26 -20.35
N GLU A 26 2.60 26.64 -21.56
CA GLU A 26 1.91 25.76 -22.50
C GLU A 26 2.74 24.50 -22.77
N GLY A 27 4.04 24.63 -23.03
CA GLY A 27 4.94 23.49 -23.22
C GLY A 27 5.00 22.53 -22.03
N THR A 28 4.88 23.04 -20.80
CA THR A 28 4.73 22.18 -19.61
C THR A 28 3.41 21.43 -19.64
N ARG A 29 2.29 22.10 -19.94
CA ARG A 29 0.98 21.44 -20.04
C ARG A 29 0.98 20.39 -21.13
N ASP A 30 1.51 20.72 -22.30
CA ASP A 30 1.61 19.81 -23.45
C ASP A 30 2.47 18.59 -23.15
N PHE A 31 3.60 18.76 -22.47
CA PHE A 31 4.43 17.63 -22.07
C PHE A 31 3.66 16.66 -21.16
N PHE A 32 2.95 17.17 -20.15
CA PHE A 32 2.20 16.30 -19.25
C PHE A 32 0.99 15.64 -19.93
N THR A 33 0.24 16.38 -20.74
CA THR A 33 -0.93 15.85 -21.46
C THR A 33 -0.53 14.87 -22.56
N ASN A 34 0.45 15.22 -23.40
CA ASN A 34 0.74 14.47 -24.62
C ASN A 34 1.83 13.41 -24.42
N THR A 35 2.70 13.56 -23.43
CA THR A 35 3.79 12.61 -23.16
C THR A 35 3.52 11.79 -21.92
N VAL A 36 3.36 12.43 -20.76
CA VAL A 36 3.25 11.72 -19.48
C VAL A 36 1.95 10.93 -19.40
N GLN A 37 0.81 11.55 -19.70
CA GLN A 37 -0.48 10.89 -19.66
C GLN A 37 -0.57 9.77 -20.70
N ALA A 38 -0.12 10.01 -21.93
CA ALA A 38 -0.10 8.98 -22.98
C ALA A 38 0.77 7.78 -22.61
N LYS A 39 1.98 8.01 -22.09
CA LYS A 39 2.88 6.95 -21.62
C LYS A 39 2.26 6.15 -20.47
N ASN A 40 1.73 6.83 -19.46
CA ASN A 40 1.16 6.18 -18.29
C ASN A 40 -0.11 5.40 -18.63
N GLY A 41 -0.96 5.94 -19.50
CA GLY A 41 -2.14 5.26 -20.02
C GLY A 41 -1.76 3.95 -20.71
N LYS A 42 -0.76 4.00 -21.62
CA LYS A 42 -0.26 2.78 -22.27
C LYS A 42 0.27 1.74 -21.27
N ILE A 43 1.08 2.16 -20.29
CA ILE A 43 1.62 1.25 -19.28
C ILE A 43 0.49 0.59 -18.49
N TYR A 44 -0.54 1.36 -18.13
CA TYR A 44 -1.69 0.85 -17.41
C TYR A 44 -2.50 -0.14 -18.26
N ASP A 45 -2.76 0.17 -19.53
CA ASP A 45 -3.48 -0.72 -20.44
C ASP A 45 -2.72 -2.04 -20.67
N ASP A 46 -1.40 -1.98 -20.85
CA ASP A 46 -0.54 -3.16 -20.96
C ASP A 46 -0.57 -4.01 -19.67
N TRP A 47 -0.59 -3.36 -18.51
CA TRP A 47 -0.72 -4.05 -17.22
C TRP A 47 -2.09 -4.69 -17.04
N GLN A 48 -3.18 -4.00 -17.42
CA GLN A 48 -4.54 -4.53 -17.38
C GLN A 48 -4.68 -5.80 -18.22
N ALA A 49 -4.11 -5.81 -19.43
CA ALA A 49 -4.09 -7.01 -20.27
C ALA A 49 -3.32 -8.16 -19.61
N THR A 50 -2.17 -7.87 -19.02
CA THR A 50 -1.34 -8.86 -18.30
C THR A 50 -2.09 -9.42 -17.09
N TYR A 51 -2.72 -8.54 -16.30
CA TYR A 51 -3.49 -8.91 -15.12
C TYR A 51 -4.71 -9.76 -15.49
N ALA A 52 -5.45 -9.40 -16.55
CA ALA A 52 -6.60 -10.18 -17.02
C ALA A 52 -6.20 -11.60 -17.42
N ALA A 53 -5.12 -11.77 -18.20
CA ALA A 53 -4.61 -13.09 -18.59
C ALA A 53 -4.13 -13.90 -17.37
N TRP A 54 -3.45 -13.24 -16.42
CA TRP A 54 -3.01 -13.89 -15.17
C TRP A 54 -4.21 -14.33 -14.32
N LYS A 55 -5.25 -13.49 -14.20
CA LYS A 55 -6.47 -13.80 -13.45
C LYS A 55 -7.22 -15.00 -14.04
N GLU A 56 -7.33 -15.07 -15.36
CA GLU A 56 -7.94 -16.22 -16.05
C GLU A 56 -7.16 -17.52 -15.76
N ALA A 57 -5.82 -17.44 -15.73
CA ALA A 57 -4.97 -18.58 -15.44
C ALA A 57 -4.89 -18.96 -13.95
N ASN A 58 -5.21 -18.05 -13.02
CA ASN A 58 -5.02 -18.21 -11.57
C ASN A 58 -6.24 -17.70 -10.77
N PRO A 59 -7.44 -18.30 -10.93
CA PRO A 59 -8.68 -17.78 -10.36
C PRO A 59 -8.67 -17.68 -8.83
N ASP A 60 -8.06 -18.65 -8.14
CA ASP A 60 -7.99 -18.66 -6.68
C ASP A 60 -7.08 -17.54 -6.15
N MET A 61 -5.89 -17.38 -6.74
CA MET A 61 -4.96 -16.29 -6.37
C MET A 61 -5.52 -14.91 -6.72
N ALA A 62 -6.28 -14.80 -7.81
CA ALA A 62 -6.94 -13.56 -8.17
C ALA A 62 -8.02 -13.19 -7.15
N THR A 63 -8.78 -14.18 -6.66
CA THR A 63 -9.76 -13.97 -5.59
C THR A 63 -9.06 -13.51 -4.31
N GLU A 64 -7.96 -14.15 -3.92
CA GLU A 64 -7.16 -13.75 -2.75
C GLU A 64 -6.64 -12.32 -2.87
N LEU A 65 -6.07 -11.95 -4.03
CA LEU A 65 -5.57 -10.60 -4.28
C LEU A 65 -6.69 -9.55 -4.27
N GLU A 66 -7.82 -9.83 -4.92
CA GLU A 66 -8.94 -8.90 -5.01
C GLU A 66 -9.61 -8.68 -3.66
N ASP A 67 -9.78 -9.74 -2.88
CA ASP A 67 -10.26 -9.63 -1.50
C ASP A 67 -9.28 -8.82 -0.64
N ALA A 68 -7.96 -9.07 -0.75
CA ALA A 68 -6.95 -8.31 -0.02
C ALA A 68 -6.94 -6.82 -0.38
N VAL A 69 -7.05 -6.46 -1.67
CA VAL A 69 -7.09 -5.06 -2.12
C VAL A 69 -8.37 -4.35 -1.69
N ALA A 70 -9.48 -5.08 -1.59
CA ALA A 70 -10.78 -4.56 -1.15
C ALA A 70 -10.94 -4.51 0.38
N ASP A 71 -9.88 -4.81 1.14
CA ASP A 71 -9.93 -4.99 2.60
C ASP A 71 -11.00 -6.01 3.04
N LYS A 72 -11.32 -6.99 2.19
CA LYS A 72 -12.24 -8.09 2.49
C LYS A 72 -11.49 -9.17 3.27
N THR A 73 -11.48 -9.00 4.58
CA THR A 73 -10.93 -9.96 5.55
C THR A 73 -12.06 -10.60 6.34
N MET A 74 -11.84 -11.81 6.87
CA MET A 74 -12.76 -12.43 7.83
C MET A 74 -13.07 -11.45 8.99
N PRO A 75 -14.31 -11.31 9.45
CA PRO A 75 -14.61 -10.50 10.62
C PRO A 75 -13.89 -11.00 11.88
N ALA A 76 -13.51 -10.08 12.77
CA ALA A 76 -12.73 -10.43 13.96
C ALA A 76 -13.48 -11.40 14.88
N GLU A 77 -14.80 -11.25 15.01
CA GLU A 77 -15.67 -12.14 15.76
C GLU A 77 -15.64 -13.58 15.24
N ASP A 78 -15.61 -13.76 13.90
CA ASP A 78 -15.54 -15.06 13.26
C ASP A 78 -14.14 -15.67 13.43
N MET A 79 -13.08 -14.84 13.37
CA MET A 79 -11.72 -15.30 13.66
C MET A 79 -11.60 -15.80 15.11
N LEU A 80 -12.13 -15.03 16.07
CA LEU A 80 -12.10 -15.40 17.49
C LEU A 80 -12.87 -16.70 17.75
N ALA A 81 -14.00 -16.91 17.07
CA ALA A 81 -14.75 -18.16 17.16
C ALA A 81 -14.02 -19.37 16.53
N ALA A 82 -13.17 -19.12 15.53
CA ALA A 82 -12.39 -20.17 14.86
C ALA A 82 -11.10 -20.55 15.60
N ILE A 83 -10.56 -19.66 16.45
CA ILE A 83 -9.37 -19.93 17.26
C ILE A 83 -9.74 -20.91 18.40
N PRO A 84 -9.04 -22.05 18.53
CA PRO A 84 -9.31 -22.99 19.62
C PRO A 84 -9.09 -22.37 21.00
N GLU A 85 -9.93 -22.76 21.96
CA GLU A 85 -9.70 -22.40 23.36
C GLU A 85 -8.36 -22.94 23.85
N MET A 86 -7.59 -22.08 24.51
CA MET A 86 -6.36 -22.46 25.17
C MET A 86 -6.68 -23.07 26.53
N GLY A 87 -5.96 -24.13 26.92
CA GLY A 87 -6.13 -24.75 28.24
C GLY A 87 -5.58 -23.91 29.39
N ASP A 88 -5.87 -24.32 30.63
CA ASP A 88 -5.50 -23.62 31.87
C ASP A 88 -4.02 -23.77 32.29
N GLU A 89 -3.14 -24.23 31.40
CA GLU A 89 -1.72 -24.40 31.72
C GLU A 89 -1.05 -23.04 31.93
N ALA A 90 -0.20 -22.96 32.95
CA ALA A 90 0.56 -21.74 33.23
C ALA A 90 1.57 -21.48 32.10
N GLU A 91 1.30 -20.46 31.28
CA GLU A 91 2.20 -20.02 30.20
C GLU A 91 2.36 -18.50 30.16
N ALA A 92 3.48 -18.03 29.59
CA ALA A 92 3.69 -16.61 29.37
C ALA A 92 2.78 -16.12 28.23
N THR A 93 2.14 -14.98 28.38
CA THR A 93 1.19 -14.44 27.38
C THR A 93 1.78 -14.22 25.99
N ARG A 94 3.09 -14.01 25.88
CA ARG A 94 3.80 -13.98 24.58
C ARG A 94 3.79 -15.35 23.85
N VAL A 95 3.73 -16.45 24.60
CA VAL A 95 3.60 -17.81 24.04
C VAL A 95 2.16 -18.06 23.61
N SER A 96 1.19 -17.62 24.41
CA SER A 96 -0.24 -17.63 24.02
C SER A 96 -0.48 -16.80 22.76
N GLY A 97 0.08 -15.59 22.70
CA GLY A 97 0.00 -14.69 21.55
C GLY A 97 0.59 -15.30 20.28
N PHE A 98 1.74 -15.99 20.38
CA PHE A 98 2.31 -16.76 19.28
C PHE A 98 1.33 -17.81 18.74
N LYS A 99 0.72 -18.62 19.61
CA LYS A 99 -0.23 -19.67 19.19
C LYS A 99 -1.41 -19.05 18.42
N VAL A 100 -1.96 -17.96 18.95
CA VAL A 100 -3.04 -17.21 18.30
C VAL A 100 -2.61 -16.66 16.93
N ILE A 101 -1.40 -16.08 16.82
CA ILE A 101 -0.86 -15.57 15.54
C ILE A 101 -0.80 -16.68 14.48
N GLN A 102 -0.42 -17.90 14.85
CA GLN A 102 -0.37 -19.03 13.92
C GLN A 102 -1.76 -19.42 13.40
N ASP A 103 -2.81 -19.28 14.20
CA ASP A 103 -4.18 -19.54 13.76
C ASP A 103 -4.71 -18.40 12.89
N ILE A 104 -4.43 -17.15 13.25
CA ILE A 104 -4.74 -15.98 12.41
C ILE A 104 -4.07 -16.08 11.03
N ALA A 105 -2.81 -16.51 10.95
CA ALA A 105 -2.09 -16.66 9.68
C ALA A 105 -2.72 -17.69 8.74
N LYS A 106 -3.48 -18.68 9.26
CA LYS A 106 -4.23 -19.64 8.43
C LYS A 106 -5.56 -19.04 7.94
N LEU A 107 -6.17 -18.15 8.73
CA LEU A 107 -7.47 -17.54 8.45
C LEU A 107 -7.35 -16.29 7.55
N VAL A 108 -6.20 -15.62 7.59
CA VAL A 108 -5.94 -14.35 6.89
C VAL A 108 -4.67 -14.52 6.03
N PRO A 109 -4.79 -14.99 4.77
CA PRO A 109 -3.65 -15.32 3.91
C PRO A 109 -2.67 -14.15 3.68
N ASN A 110 -3.16 -12.92 3.73
CA ASN A 110 -2.38 -11.69 3.57
C ASN A 110 -1.82 -11.13 4.90
N TYR A 111 -1.94 -11.85 6.02
CA TYR A 111 -1.34 -11.43 7.30
C TYR A 111 0.18 -11.60 7.27
N ILE A 112 0.90 -10.51 7.52
CA ILE A 112 2.37 -10.51 7.59
C ILE A 112 2.78 -10.01 8.97
N SER A 113 3.55 -10.82 9.69
CA SER A 113 4.07 -10.47 11.00
C SER A 113 5.52 -9.98 10.94
N GLY A 114 5.98 -9.38 12.03
CA GLY A 114 7.35 -8.89 12.13
C GLY A 114 7.75 -8.46 13.55
N SER A 115 9.02 -8.12 13.68
CA SER A 115 9.61 -7.61 14.91
C SER A 115 10.92 -6.87 14.61
N ALA A 116 11.25 -5.85 15.40
CA ALA A 116 12.52 -5.13 15.30
C ALA A 116 13.61 -5.89 16.07
N ASP A 117 14.29 -6.84 15.43
CA ASP A 117 15.35 -7.71 15.98
C ASP A 117 14.95 -8.55 17.22
N LEU A 118 13.64 -8.63 17.50
CA LEU A 118 13.13 -9.32 18.68
C LEU A 118 12.18 -10.46 18.34
N HIS A 119 12.20 -10.98 17.11
CA HIS A 119 11.21 -11.96 16.64
C HIS A 119 11.10 -13.18 17.56
N GLY A 120 12.24 -13.76 17.98
CA GLY A 120 12.28 -14.87 18.92
C GLY A 120 11.90 -14.50 20.37
N SER A 121 12.12 -13.24 20.76
CA SER A 121 11.86 -12.73 22.11
C SER A 121 10.40 -12.34 22.32
N THR A 122 9.79 -11.68 21.32
CA THR A 122 8.37 -11.27 21.31
C THR A 122 7.46 -12.40 20.87
N ARG A 123 7.99 -13.36 20.09
CA ARG A 123 7.25 -14.52 19.56
C ARG A 123 6.15 -14.13 18.57
N ASN A 124 6.44 -13.16 17.70
CA ASN A 124 5.50 -12.71 16.67
C ASN A 124 5.57 -13.53 15.37
N TYR A 125 6.25 -14.69 15.36
CA TYR A 125 6.45 -15.52 14.16
C TYR A 125 5.35 -16.55 13.99
#